data_AF-A0A0R3U0U5-F1
#
_entry.id   AF-A0A0R3U0U5-F1
#
_cell.length_a   1.000
_cell.length_b   1.000
_cell.length_c   1.000
_cell.angle_alpha   90.00
_cell.angle_beta   90.00
_cell.angle_gamma   90.00
#
_symmetry.space_group_name_H-M   'P 1'
#
loop_
_entity.id
_entity.type
_entity.pdbx_description
1 polymer ?
#
loop_
_entity_poly.entity_id
_entity_poly.type
_entity_poly.pdbx_seq_one_letter_code
_entity_poly.pdbx_strand_id
1 'polypeptide(L)'
;MVNRRLTWFFETNNILRSEQAGFRPQRSMNQQVSTFSQHIKDALDARNTLTAVFVDFKSAYDLVWKEKLILKLTKIDDLVLWYSAMKALTRREFQTSRCNELKARTKEKQWTVALSDIADWPRIEAVAEFRLRTGHDCLTKHLHRLGVYTQPTCPLCNLHEEMEKTHLIRCPALKTTTESQRYWEARRQLMNCY
;
A
#
# COMPACT_ATOMS: atom_id res chain seq x y z
N MET A 1 17.94 -4.80 8.86
CA MET A 1 17.99 -4.11 10.18
C MET A 1 17.00 -4.69 11.18
N VAL A 2 15.71 -4.83 10.81
CA VAL A 2 14.65 -5.41 11.65
C VAL A 2 14.96 -6.81 12.19
N ASN A 3 15.27 -7.77 11.31
CA ASN A 3 15.47 -9.16 11.71
C ASN A 3 16.58 -9.30 12.76
N ARG A 4 17.74 -8.67 12.52
CA ARG A 4 18.89 -8.70 13.46
C ARG A 4 18.54 -8.25 14.88
N ARG A 5 17.70 -7.21 15.02
CA ARG A 5 17.29 -6.69 16.34
C ARG A 5 16.26 -7.60 17.01
N LEU A 6 15.31 -8.16 16.24
CA LEU A 6 14.38 -9.17 16.75
C LEU A 6 15.10 -10.44 17.19
N THR A 7 16.02 -10.94 16.37
CA THR A 7 16.85 -12.10 16.71
C THR A 7 17.61 -11.83 18.00
N TRP A 8 18.30 -10.69 18.11
CA TRP A 8 19.01 -10.33 19.33
C TRP A 8 18.08 -10.33 20.55
N PHE A 9 16.93 -9.67 20.47
CA PHE A 9 15.97 -9.60 21.56
C PHE A 9 15.44 -10.99 21.97
N PHE A 10 15.07 -11.83 21.00
CA PHE A 10 14.56 -13.18 21.27
C PHE A 10 15.62 -14.11 21.88
N GLU A 11 16.87 -13.98 21.46
CA GLU A 11 18.00 -14.73 22.01
C GLU A 11 18.37 -14.26 23.42
N THR A 12 18.51 -12.95 23.63
CA THR A 12 18.90 -12.36 24.93
C THR A 12 17.88 -12.66 26.04
N ASN A 13 16.59 -12.68 25.69
CA ASN A 13 15.51 -12.95 26.64
C ASN A 13 15.13 -14.44 26.72
N ASN A 14 15.85 -15.34 26.04
CA ASN A 14 15.56 -16.79 26.01
C ASN A 14 14.10 -17.12 25.65
N ILE A 15 13.50 -16.32 24.76
CA ILE A 15 12.09 -16.49 24.35
C ILE A 15 11.95 -17.73 23.44
N LEU A 16 12.97 -18.01 22.63
CA LEU A 16 13.02 -19.18 21.76
C LEU A 16 13.53 -20.40 22.53
N ARG A 17 12.79 -21.51 22.42
CA ARG A 17 13.14 -22.80 23.04
C ARG A 17 14.53 -23.29 22.63
N SER A 18 15.22 -23.95 23.54
CA SER A 18 16.57 -24.50 23.35
C SER A 18 16.64 -25.61 22.30
N GLU A 19 15.51 -26.18 21.91
CA GLU A 19 15.41 -27.25 20.92
C GLU A 19 15.22 -26.67 19.50
N GLN A 20 14.73 -25.43 19.38
CA GLN A 20 14.52 -24.80 18.08
C GLN A 20 15.86 -24.39 17.46
N ALA A 21 16.20 -24.96 16.30
CA ALA A 21 17.46 -24.70 15.61
C ALA A 21 17.33 -23.86 14.35
N GLY A 22 16.20 -23.96 13.63
CA GLY A 22 16.00 -23.28 12.36
C GLY A 22 16.16 -21.76 12.46
N PHE A 23 16.90 -21.18 11.52
CA PHE A 23 17.12 -19.73 11.37
C PHE A 23 17.77 -19.05 12.59
N ARG A 24 18.49 -19.81 13.44
CA ARG A 24 19.21 -19.25 14.59
C ARG A 24 20.73 -19.27 14.38
N PRO A 25 21.45 -18.23 14.82
CA PRO A 25 22.90 -18.23 14.78
C PRO A 25 23.46 -19.40 15.60
N GLN A 26 24.59 -19.96 15.15
CA GLN A 26 25.31 -21.01 15.89
C GLN A 26 24.50 -22.31 16.15
N ARG A 27 23.43 -22.55 15.39
CA ARG A 27 22.64 -23.78 15.47
C ARG A 27 22.53 -24.41 14.08
N SER A 28 23.33 -25.44 13.85
CA SER A 28 23.39 -26.11 12.54
C SER A 28 22.49 -27.34 12.49
N MET A 29 22.12 -27.75 11.27
CA MET A 29 21.46 -29.02 11.02
C MET A 29 22.27 -30.19 11.59
N ASN A 30 23.60 -30.17 11.42
CA ASN A 30 24.49 -31.23 11.90
C ASN A 30 24.36 -31.42 13.41
N GLN A 31 24.22 -30.33 14.18
CA GLN A 31 24.03 -30.42 15.62
C GLN A 31 22.70 -31.10 15.97
N GLN A 32 21.62 -30.79 15.26
CA GLN A 32 20.31 -31.41 15.49
C GLN A 32 20.29 -32.89 15.12
N VAL A 33 20.91 -33.25 14.00
CA VAL A 33 21.06 -34.65 13.58
C VAL A 33 21.88 -35.43 14.60
N SER A 34 22.96 -34.83 15.11
CA SER A 34 23.78 -35.43 16.17
C SER A 34 22.99 -35.63 17.46
N THR A 35 22.24 -34.61 17.92
CA THR A 35 21.40 -34.71 19.12
C THR A 35 20.33 -35.79 18.96
N PHE A 36 19.65 -35.84 17.81
CA PHE A 36 18.65 -36.87 17.53
C PHE A 36 19.25 -38.28 17.49
N SER A 37 20.42 -38.42 16.86
CA SER A 37 21.17 -39.69 16.83
C SER A 37 21.56 -40.14 18.23
N GLN A 38 21.91 -39.20 19.12
CA GLN A 38 22.21 -39.51 20.51
C GLN A 38 20.97 -40.00 21.26
N HIS A 39 19.82 -39.34 21.10
CA HIS A 39 18.56 -39.81 21.70
C HIS A 39 18.17 -41.22 21.26
N ILE A 40 18.44 -41.60 20.00
CA ILE A 40 18.24 -42.96 19.52
C ILE A 40 19.15 -43.96 20.26
N LYS A 41 20.44 -43.62 20.39
CA LYS A 41 21.41 -44.47 21.10
C LYS A 41 21.04 -44.64 22.57
N ASP A 42 20.72 -43.54 23.25
CA ASP A 42 20.37 -43.56 24.67
C ASP A 42 19.11 -44.41 24.92
N ALA A 43 18.10 -44.31 24.05
CA ALA A 43 16.90 -45.13 24.14
C ALA A 43 17.22 -46.62 23.90
N LEU A 44 18.09 -46.93 22.93
CA LEU A 44 18.51 -48.30 22.65
C LEU A 44 19.27 -48.90 23.84
N ASP A 45 20.23 -48.16 24.40
CA ASP A 45 21.05 -48.60 25.55
C ASP A 45 20.18 -48.82 26.80
N ALA A 46 19.18 -47.97 27.01
CA ALA A 46 18.20 -48.10 28.08
C ALA A 46 17.11 -49.16 27.83
N ARG A 47 17.13 -49.85 26.67
CA ARG A 47 16.08 -50.79 26.22
C ARG A 47 14.68 -50.16 26.16
N ASN A 48 14.61 -48.86 25.91
CA ASN A 48 13.39 -48.11 25.74
C ASN A 48 12.99 -48.02 24.26
N THR A 49 11.70 -47.83 23.99
CA THR A 49 11.20 -47.55 22.63
C THR A 49 11.14 -46.04 22.41
N LEU A 50 11.84 -45.53 21.38
CA LEU A 50 11.74 -44.15 20.92
C LEU A 50 10.78 -44.08 19.74
N THR A 51 9.77 -43.21 19.81
CA THR A 51 8.90 -42.88 18.67
C THR A 51 9.18 -41.47 18.19
N ALA A 52 9.54 -41.30 16.92
CA ALA A 52 9.76 -40.00 16.30
C ALA A 52 8.57 -39.61 15.43
N VAL A 53 8.07 -38.38 15.58
CA VAL A 53 6.98 -37.80 14.78
C VAL A 53 7.53 -36.62 13.99
N PHE A 54 7.53 -36.75 12.66
CA PHE A 54 7.96 -35.69 11.75
C PHE A 54 6.72 -34.95 11.21
N VAL A 55 6.67 -33.64 11.43
CA VAL A 55 5.58 -32.76 10.98
C VAL A 55 6.14 -31.73 10.02
N ASP A 56 5.58 -31.66 8.82
CA ASP A 56 5.90 -30.63 7.83
C ASP A 56 4.66 -29.79 7.50
N PHE A 57 4.85 -28.47 7.38
CA PHE A 57 3.77 -27.53 7.15
C PHE A 57 3.79 -27.06 5.68
N LYS A 58 2.68 -27.30 4.96
CA LYS A 58 2.50 -26.77 3.61
C LYS A 58 2.52 -25.24 3.62
N SER A 59 3.36 -24.63 2.79
CA SER A 59 3.42 -23.17 2.58
C SER A 59 3.47 -22.38 3.89
N ALA A 60 4.34 -22.80 4.82
CA ALA A 60 4.39 -22.29 6.19
C ALA A 60 4.48 -20.76 6.30
N TYR A 61 5.09 -20.07 5.34
CA TYR A 61 5.16 -18.60 5.31
C TYR A 61 3.89 -17.93 4.76
N ASP A 62 3.28 -18.51 3.72
CA ASP A 62 2.12 -17.92 3.05
C ASP A 62 0.84 -18.08 3.88
N LEU A 63 0.72 -19.21 4.60
CA LEU A 63 -0.45 -19.58 5.39
C LEU A 63 -0.36 -19.14 6.86
N VAL A 64 0.64 -18.33 7.24
CA VAL A 64 0.72 -17.81 8.60
C VAL A 64 -0.51 -16.96 8.92
N TRP A 65 -1.17 -17.28 10.02
CA TRP A 65 -2.25 -16.47 10.56
C TRP A 65 -1.70 -15.15 11.14
N LYS A 66 -1.69 -14.10 10.32
CA LYS A 66 -1.03 -12.81 10.61
C LYS A 66 -1.58 -12.14 11.86
N GLU A 67 -2.89 -12.14 12.06
CA GLU A 67 -3.55 -11.53 13.22
C GLU A 67 -3.10 -12.23 14.51
N LYS A 68 -3.08 -13.57 14.51
CA LYS A 68 -2.63 -14.36 15.67
C LYS A 68 -1.13 -14.21 15.91
N LEU A 69 -0.33 -14.09 14.86
CA LEU A 69 1.11 -13.80 14.98
C LEU A 69 1.33 -12.42 15.64
N ILE A 70 0.62 -11.39 15.20
CA ILE A 70 0.70 -10.05 15.80
C ILE A 70 0.28 -10.10 17.27
N LEU A 71 -0.84 -10.77 17.59
CA LEU A 71 -1.29 -10.95 18.98
C LEU A 71 -0.25 -11.66 19.86
N LYS A 72 0.49 -12.64 19.32
CA LYS A 72 1.60 -13.27 20.04
C LYS A 72 2.76 -12.29 20.26
N LEU A 73 3.10 -11.50 19.24
CA LEU A 73 4.17 -10.50 19.35
C LEU A 73 3.82 -9.37 20.31
N THR A 74 2.56 -8.95 20.39
CA THR A 74 2.13 -7.88 21.31
C THR A 74 2.04 -8.32 22.75
N LYS A 75 1.97 -9.63 23.03
CA LYS A 75 2.02 -10.18 24.39
C LYS A 75 3.43 -10.27 24.95
N ILE A 76 4.44 -10.02 24.13
CA ILE A 76 5.82 -9.91 24.57
C ILE A 76 6.00 -8.42 24.88
N ASP A 77 5.95 -8.06 26.16
CA ASP A 77 5.68 -6.68 26.64
C ASP A 77 6.57 -5.60 26.00
N ASP A 78 7.82 -5.91 25.68
CA ASP A 78 8.78 -4.98 25.03
C ASP A 78 8.60 -4.83 23.50
N LEU A 79 7.80 -5.68 22.84
CA LEU A 79 7.63 -5.67 21.39
C LEU A 79 6.51 -4.74 20.89
N VAL A 80 5.60 -4.27 21.75
CA VAL A 80 4.45 -3.46 21.32
C VAL A 80 4.88 -2.10 20.78
N LEU A 81 5.71 -1.38 21.55
CA LEU A 81 6.31 -0.11 21.15
C LEU A 81 7.25 -0.32 19.95
N TRP A 82 8.00 -1.42 19.96
CA TRP A 82 9.00 -1.72 18.94
C TRP A 82 8.37 -2.07 17.57
N TYR A 83 7.36 -2.93 17.55
CA TYR A 83 6.60 -3.29 16.35
C TYR A 83 5.92 -2.07 15.73
N SER A 84 5.31 -1.23 16.56
CA SER A 84 4.66 0.00 16.12
C SER A 84 5.67 0.97 15.49
N ALA A 85 6.82 1.17 16.13
CA ALA A 85 7.90 1.99 15.61
C ALA A 85 8.49 1.43 14.31
N MET A 86 8.74 0.12 14.20
CA MET A 86 9.26 -0.49 12.98
C MET A 86 8.26 -0.45 11.83
N LYS A 87 6.98 -0.68 12.11
CA LYS A 87 5.94 -0.63 11.08
C LYS A 87 5.83 0.79 10.54
N ALA A 88 5.91 1.80 11.42
CA ALA A 88 5.97 3.20 11.04
C ALA A 88 7.23 3.53 10.22
N LEU A 89 8.42 3.10 10.66
CA LEU A 89 9.69 3.31 9.95
C LEU A 89 9.70 2.64 8.58
N THR A 90 9.28 1.38 8.50
CA THR A 90 9.23 0.63 7.24
C THR A 90 8.24 1.27 6.28
N ARG A 91 7.06 1.68 6.78
CA ARG A 91 6.06 2.40 5.98
C ARG A 91 6.60 3.74 5.48
N ARG A 92 7.31 4.49 6.34
CA ARG A 92 7.93 5.78 6.03
C ARG A 92 9.02 5.64 4.97
N GLU A 93 9.93 4.67 5.12
CA GLU A 93 10.99 4.37 4.14
C GLU A 93 10.40 4.01 2.77
N PHE A 94 9.43 3.08 2.74
CA PHE A 94 8.74 2.71 1.50
C PHE A 94 8.01 3.88 0.85
N GLN A 95 7.30 4.70 1.63
CA GLN A 95 6.62 5.89 1.12
C GLN A 95 7.60 6.93 0.60
N THR A 96 8.72 7.15 1.30
CA THR A 96 9.75 8.11 0.92
C THR A 96 10.46 7.66 -0.36
N SER A 97 10.82 6.38 -0.45
CA SER A 97 11.41 5.78 -1.66
C SER A 97 10.48 5.89 -2.86
N ARG A 98 9.19 5.50 -2.72
CA ARG A 98 8.19 5.69 -3.79
C ARG A 98 7.98 7.16 -4.15
N CYS A 99 7.95 8.06 -3.17
CA CYS A 99 7.78 9.49 -3.40
C CYS A 99 8.96 10.06 -4.20
N ASN A 100 10.20 9.66 -3.86
CA ASN A 100 11.40 10.06 -4.58
C ASN A 100 11.45 9.50 -6.00
N GLU A 101 11.07 8.24 -6.18
CA GLU A 101 10.97 7.62 -7.50
C GLU A 101 9.92 8.33 -8.37
N LEU A 102 8.74 8.61 -7.82
CA LEU A 102 7.70 9.38 -8.50
C LEU A 102 8.20 10.77 -8.87
N LYS A 103 8.80 11.51 -7.93
CA LYS A 103 9.39 12.83 -8.20
C LYS A 103 10.43 12.81 -9.31
N ALA A 104 11.29 11.79 -9.34
CA ALA A 104 12.28 11.62 -10.41
C ALA A 104 11.61 11.37 -11.77
N ARG A 105 10.61 10.49 -11.82
CA ARG A 105 9.85 10.16 -13.05
C ARG A 105 9.00 11.32 -13.55
N THR A 106 8.60 12.23 -12.68
CA THR A 106 7.74 13.36 -13.00
C THR A 106 8.50 14.67 -13.18
N LYS A 107 9.82 14.70 -12.99
CA LYS A 107 10.67 15.91 -12.99
C LYS A 107 10.54 16.79 -14.23
N GLU A 108 10.30 16.20 -15.39
CA GLU A 108 10.16 16.91 -16.68
C GLU A 108 8.70 17.12 -17.10
N LYS A 109 7.74 16.67 -16.28
CA LYS A 109 6.32 16.78 -16.62
C LYS A 109 5.79 18.14 -16.18
N GLN A 110 5.33 18.95 -17.14
CA GLN A 110 4.81 20.31 -16.91
C GLN A 110 3.67 20.37 -15.88
N TRP A 111 2.91 19.29 -15.68
CA TRP A 111 1.82 19.23 -14.70
C TRP A 111 2.27 19.09 -13.24
N THR A 112 3.56 18.84 -12.96
CA THR A 112 4.05 18.70 -11.57
C THR A 112 3.98 19.98 -10.75
N VAL A 113 4.20 21.14 -11.38
CA VAL A 113 4.08 22.45 -10.74
C VAL A 113 2.62 22.75 -10.39
N ALA A 114 1.67 22.28 -11.20
CA ALA A 114 0.23 22.46 -10.93
C ALA A 114 -0.29 21.61 -9.76
N LEU A 115 0.46 20.57 -9.36
CA LEU A 115 0.11 19.60 -8.32
C LEU A 115 0.55 19.98 -6.90
N SER A 116 1.62 20.77 -6.75
CA SER A 116 2.12 21.16 -5.41
C SER A 116 1.14 22.05 -4.64
N ASP A 117 0.18 22.66 -5.34
CA ASP A 117 -0.79 23.60 -4.77
C ASP A 117 -2.20 22.99 -4.63
N ILE A 118 -2.36 21.68 -4.85
CA ILE A 118 -3.63 20.99 -4.58
C ILE A 118 -3.63 20.63 -3.09
N ALA A 119 -4.52 21.24 -2.32
CA ALA A 119 -4.62 20.96 -0.89
C ALA A 119 -5.06 19.50 -0.64
N ASP A 120 -4.95 19.03 0.60
CA ASP A 120 -5.43 17.69 0.97
C ASP A 120 -6.96 17.69 1.12
N TRP A 121 -7.64 17.81 -0.02
CA TRP A 121 -9.10 17.80 -0.13
C TRP A 121 -9.64 16.37 -0.16
N PRO A 122 -10.94 16.15 0.13
CA PRO A 122 -11.53 14.85 -0.17
C PRO A 122 -11.30 14.49 -1.65
N ARG A 123 -11.18 13.18 -1.90
CA ARG A 123 -10.71 12.66 -3.20
C ARG A 123 -11.51 13.21 -4.39
N ILE A 124 -12.81 13.46 -4.20
CA ILE A 124 -13.71 13.89 -5.27
C ILE A 124 -13.38 15.32 -5.74
N GLU A 125 -12.98 16.21 -4.83
CA GLU A 125 -12.54 17.58 -5.14
C GLU A 125 -11.13 17.58 -5.74
N ALA A 126 -10.19 16.87 -5.12
CA ALA A 126 -8.81 16.81 -5.61
C ALA A 126 -8.74 16.27 -7.05
N VAL A 127 -9.56 15.27 -7.40
CA VAL A 127 -9.63 14.72 -8.76
C VAL A 127 -10.23 15.72 -9.75
N ALA A 128 -11.28 16.45 -9.39
CA ALA A 128 -11.88 17.46 -10.26
C ALA A 128 -10.87 18.57 -10.57
N GLU A 129 -10.24 19.11 -9.53
CA GLU A 129 -9.24 20.16 -9.65
C GLU A 129 -8.03 19.71 -10.48
N PHE A 130 -7.50 18.52 -10.22
CA PHE A 130 -6.40 17.97 -11.01
C PHE A 130 -6.73 17.88 -12.50
N ARG A 131 -7.91 17.36 -12.84
CA ARG A 131 -8.34 17.21 -14.24
C ARG A 131 -8.50 18.54 -14.94
N LEU A 132 -9.14 19.51 -14.28
CA LEU A 132 -9.33 20.86 -14.81
C LEU A 132 -8.01 21.60 -14.97
N ARG A 133 -7.08 21.49 -14.00
CA ARG A 133 -5.75 22.14 -14.08
C ARG A 133 -4.86 21.53 -15.14
N THR A 134 -4.90 20.20 -15.29
CA THR A 134 -4.09 19.50 -16.30
C THR A 134 -4.72 19.50 -17.69
N GLY A 135 -5.97 19.97 -17.81
CA GLY A 135 -6.74 19.93 -19.05
C GLY A 135 -7.01 18.52 -19.58
N HIS A 136 -6.83 17.49 -18.73
CA HIS A 136 -7.20 16.09 -18.98
C HIS A 136 -8.56 15.80 -18.35
N ASP A 137 -9.51 16.69 -18.64
CA ASP A 137 -10.86 16.66 -18.10
C ASP A 137 -11.82 15.93 -19.05
N CYS A 138 -13.10 15.94 -18.70
CA CYS A 138 -14.15 15.33 -19.54
C CYS A 138 -15.12 16.41 -20.05
N LEU A 139 -14.63 17.63 -20.25
CA LEU A 139 -15.42 18.73 -20.80
C LEU A 139 -15.32 18.76 -22.31
N THR A 140 -16.29 19.40 -22.95
CA THR A 140 -16.47 19.33 -24.41
C THR A 140 -15.25 19.83 -25.19
N LYS A 141 -14.53 20.85 -24.70
CA LYS A 141 -13.29 21.32 -25.34
C LYS A 141 -12.19 20.25 -25.37
N HIS A 142 -12.02 19.48 -24.30
CA HIS A 142 -11.04 18.38 -24.27
C HIS A 142 -11.52 17.20 -25.12
N LEU A 143 -12.80 16.83 -25.02
CA LEU A 143 -13.39 15.73 -25.78
C LEU A 143 -13.36 15.99 -27.30
N HIS A 144 -13.54 17.24 -27.73
CA HIS A 144 -13.39 17.65 -29.12
C HIS A 144 -11.95 17.47 -29.63
N ARG A 145 -10.95 17.84 -28.82
CA ARG A 145 -9.53 17.60 -29.15
C ARG A 145 -9.19 16.12 -29.30
N LEU A 146 -9.92 15.24 -28.62
CA LEU A 146 -9.80 13.77 -28.75
C LEU A 146 -10.64 13.19 -29.89
N GLY A 147 -11.40 14.01 -30.62
CA GLY A 147 -12.28 13.56 -31.71
C GLY A 147 -13.58 12.89 -31.26
N VAL A 148 -13.94 12.95 -29.97
CA VAL A 148 -15.18 12.37 -29.43
C VAL A 148 -16.38 13.28 -29.72
N TYR A 149 -16.18 14.60 -29.68
CA TYR A 149 -17.21 15.59 -29.97
C TYR A 149 -16.87 16.33 -31.27
N THR A 150 -17.91 16.70 -32.03
CA THR A 150 -17.76 17.43 -33.31
C THR A 150 -17.42 18.90 -33.11
N GLN A 151 -17.79 19.50 -31.98
CA GLN A 151 -17.53 20.90 -31.64
C GLN A 151 -17.03 21.03 -30.19
N PRO A 152 -16.22 22.05 -29.87
CA PRO A 152 -15.71 22.30 -28.51
C PRO A 152 -16.71 23.03 -27.59
N THR A 153 -17.86 23.43 -28.12
CA THR A 153 -18.87 24.26 -27.46
C THR A 153 -19.66 23.50 -26.40
N CYS A 154 -20.15 24.21 -25.38
CA CYS A 154 -20.95 23.63 -24.32
C CYS A 154 -22.35 23.20 -24.83
N PRO A 155 -22.70 21.90 -24.81
CA PRO A 155 -24.02 21.44 -25.26
C PRO A 155 -25.11 21.66 -24.19
N LEU A 156 -24.71 22.00 -22.95
CA LEU A 156 -25.64 22.13 -21.82
C LEU A 156 -26.30 23.51 -21.77
N CYS A 157 -25.73 24.52 -22.42
CA CYS A 157 -26.24 25.88 -22.39
C CYS A 157 -26.23 26.53 -23.78
N ASN A 158 -27.01 27.60 -23.95
CA ASN A 158 -27.17 28.26 -25.24
C ASN A 158 -26.15 29.40 -25.48
N LEU A 159 -25.06 29.45 -24.71
CA LEU A 159 -24.05 30.51 -24.81
C LEU A 159 -23.06 30.29 -25.96
N HIS A 160 -23.01 29.07 -26.54
CA HIS A 160 -22.09 28.70 -27.63
C HIS A 160 -20.60 28.94 -27.31
N GLU A 161 -20.24 29.05 -26.03
CA GLU A 161 -18.85 29.16 -25.58
C GLU A 161 -18.19 27.77 -25.51
N GLU A 162 -16.86 27.73 -25.67
CA GLU A 162 -16.09 26.50 -25.44
C GLU A 162 -16.21 26.03 -24.00
N MET A 163 -16.51 24.74 -23.81
CA MET A 163 -16.68 24.18 -22.48
C MET A 163 -15.32 23.83 -21.87
N GLU A 164 -14.73 24.81 -21.18
CA GLU A 164 -13.51 24.67 -20.39
C GLU A 164 -13.70 25.16 -18.94
N LYS A 165 -12.65 25.12 -18.12
CA LYS A 165 -12.69 25.51 -16.70
C LYS A 165 -13.34 26.89 -16.47
N THR A 166 -13.00 27.88 -17.28
CA THR A 166 -13.51 29.26 -17.16
C THR A 166 -15.02 29.34 -17.43
N HIS A 167 -15.49 28.65 -18.47
CA HIS A 167 -16.90 28.55 -18.82
C HIS A 167 -17.68 27.75 -17.77
N LEU A 168 -17.12 26.65 -17.25
CA LEU A 168 -17.75 25.77 -16.27
C LEU A 168 -18.28 26.54 -15.04
N ILE A 169 -17.51 27.52 -14.55
CA ILE A 169 -17.85 28.36 -13.39
C ILE A 169 -19.03 29.30 -13.68
N ARG A 170 -19.25 29.67 -14.95
CA ARG A 170 -20.28 30.62 -15.38
C ARG A 170 -21.46 29.96 -16.10
N CYS A 171 -21.39 28.66 -16.38
CA CYS A 171 -22.42 27.95 -17.12
C CYS A 171 -23.77 28.02 -16.37
N PRO A 172 -24.84 28.54 -17.01
CA PRO A 172 -26.14 28.72 -16.37
C PRO A 172 -26.92 27.41 -16.21
N ALA A 173 -26.56 26.37 -16.94
CA ALA A 173 -27.21 25.06 -16.89
C ALA A 173 -26.81 24.21 -15.67
N LEU A 174 -25.75 24.61 -14.96
CA LEU A 174 -25.24 23.92 -13.77
C LEU A 174 -25.79 24.59 -12.51
N LYS A 175 -26.39 23.80 -11.63
CA LYS A 175 -27.08 24.29 -10.43
C LYS A 175 -26.17 24.44 -9.22
N THR A 176 -25.03 23.74 -9.22
CA THR A 176 -24.10 23.72 -8.10
C THR A 176 -23.20 24.96 -8.05
N THR A 177 -22.60 25.22 -6.89
CA THR A 177 -21.87 26.46 -6.61
C THR A 177 -20.36 26.31 -6.70
N THR A 178 -19.80 25.17 -6.27
CA THR A 178 -18.35 24.99 -6.29
C THR A 178 -17.85 24.47 -7.64
N GLU A 179 -16.60 24.81 -8.00
CA GLU A 179 -15.96 24.35 -9.24
C GLU A 179 -15.97 22.82 -9.37
N SER A 180 -15.64 22.11 -8.29
CA SER A 180 -15.66 20.64 -8.25
C SER A 180 -17.06 20.08 -8.48
N GLN A 181 -18.08 20.60 -7.80
CA GLN A 181 -19.46 20.13 -7.96
C GLN A 181 -19.97 20.38 -9.39
N ARG A 182 -19.67 21.56 -9.95
CA ARG A 182 -20.00 21.91 -11.32
C ARG A 182 -19.34 20.96 -12.32
N TYR A 183 -18.08 20.59 -12.10
CA TYR A 183 -17.37 19.60 -12.93
C TYR A 183 -18.08 18.24 -12.93
N TRP A 184 -18.42 17.72 -11.75
CA TRP A 184 -19.09 16.41 -11.63
C TRP A 184 -20.54 16.44 -12.12
N GLU A 185 -21.26 17.54 -11.93
CA GLU A 185 -22.59 17.77 -12.50
C GLU A 185 -22.54 17.79 -14.03
N ALA A 186 -21.65 18.61 -14.60
CA ALA A 186 -21.48 18.73 -16.03
C ALA A 186 -21.09 17.39 -16.67
N ARG A 187 -20.13 16.66 -16.07
CA ARG A 187 -19.75 15.33 -16.53
C ARG A 187 -20.92 14.34 -16.52
N ARG A 188 -21.75 14.35 -15.47
CA ARG A 188 -22.94 13.49 -15.40
C ARG A 188 -23.94 13.82 -16.50
N GLN A 189 -24.21 15.11 -16.74
CA GLN A 189 -25.13 15.53 -17.80
C GLN A 189 -24.59 15.16 -19.19
N LEU A 190 -23.30 15.41 -19.47
CA LEU A 190 -22.66 15.04 -20.74
C LEU A 190 -22.67 13.53 -21.02
N MET A 191 -22.55 12.71 -19.97
CA MET A 191 -22.55 11.24 -20.10
C MET A 191 -23.96 10.63 -20.15
N ASN A 192 -25.00 11.39 -19.77
CA ASN A 192 -26.39 10.97 -19.87
C ASN A 192 -27.06 11.44 -21.18
N CYS A 193 -26.36 12.21 -22.02
CA CYS A 193 -26.83 12.66 -23.33
C CYS A 193 -26.51 11.68 -24.48
N TYR A 194 -26.06 10.46 -24.15
CA TYR A 194 -25.84 9.33 -25.07
C TYR A 194 -26.77 8.17 -24.72
#